data_AF-A0A5Q2F9P3-F1
#
_entry.id   AF-A0A5Q2F9P3-F1
#
_cell.length_a   1.000
_cell.length_b   1.000
_cell.length_c   1.000
_cell.angle_alpha   90.00
_cell.angle_beta   90.00
_cell.angle_gamma   90.00
#
_symmetry.space_group_name_H-M   'P 1'
#
loop_
_entity.id
_entity.type
_entity.pdbx_description
1 polymer ?
#
loop_
_entity_poly.entity_id
_entity_poly.type
_entity_poly.pdbx_seq_one_letter_code
_entity_poly.pdbx_strand_id
1 'polypeptide(L)'
;MVKTVEIRMRQCETSKLGDARFNGGVQVIGPSSFLSSAFIVLSFFPYLALPVGTGSNVPVSAFLGIAVWSLAPRVRALDLMVVGLVGAPILANALSAMLLGARIPVSGLVTWLTVVGGFAGGATAISVSADRCVKSIAYSVIGTFGFELVQLRGIRAGSVPFIEWYTLPGYGRLSDNASSIVEFVRRPFAQFPEPSFMAGTLLLALAVLLTVSRSVRPKLLRLELLALGVGSVGVILSQSGVAVVGLGLLAIVFLATSGRGFRARVGGIIFVVLGVAGGLSVLEQRSQALNFSWTDRLSSIRVSLQYWFSDPGLFIFGLGRGGMSRAFMDGSVRVSALDFTVAPKDVWSVAVRDIVELGLIVGGIFVAFMLSRIAAGGRRLGYIPVLVLCAIWLLVACLATSYESAVWIWIMPGACQGIRVLSGTRPGGSSPRL
;
A
#
# COMPACT_ATOMS: atom_id res chain seq x y z
N MET A 1 19.34 39.05 -56.40
CA MET A 1 19.80 38.05 -57.38
C MET A 1 20.61 37.01 -56.64
N VAL A 2 20.04 35.98 -56.00
CA VAL A 2 19.41 34.75 -56.55
C VAL A 2 20.31 34.00 -57.54
N LYS A 3 20.96 32.94 -57.04
CA LYS A 3 21.21 31.63 -57.68
C LYS A 3 21.50 30.64 -56.55
N THR A 4 20.47 30.02 -55.96
CA THR A 4 20.01 28.65 -56.24
C THR A 4 21.10 27.60 -56.00
N VAL A 5 21.11 27.03 -54.80
CA VAL A 5 21.79 25.77 -54.51
C VAL A 5 20.69 24.73 -54.26
N GLU A 6 20.68 23.70 -55.10
CA GLU A 6 19.80 22.54 -55.07
C GLU A 6 19.79 21.85 -53.70
N ILE A 7 18.62 21.73 -53.09
CA ILE A 7 18.37 20.78 -52.01
C ILE A 7 17.81 19.51 -52.64
N ARG A 8 18.65 18.49 -52.80
CA ARG A 8 18.20 17.12 -53.10
C ARG A 8 17.42 16.58 -51.90
N MET A 9 16.09 16.52 -52.02
CA MET A 9 15.29 15.62 -51.20
C MET A 9 15.59 14.18 -51.62
N ARG A 10 16.32 13.43 -50.78
CA ARG A 10 16.19 11.97 -50.75
C ARG A 10 15.12 11.62 -49.72
N GLN A 11 14.00 11.11 -50.22
CA GLN A 11 13.10 10.26 -49.45
C GLN A 11 13.94 9.17 -48.78
N CYS A 12 14.05 9.21 -47.45
CA CYS A 12 14.61 8.11 -46.68
C CYS A 12 13.42 7.30 -46.16
N GLU A 13 13.35 6.06 -46.63
CA GLU A 13 12.31 5.09 -46.38
C GLU A 13 12.00 4.94 -44.89
N THR A 14 10.74 5.20 -44.55
CA THR A 14 10.08 4.77 -43.33
C THR A 14 9.81 3.26 -43.39
N SER A 15 10.87 2.45 -43.34
CA SER A 15 10.77 1.05 -42.90
C SER A 15 12.18 0.60 -42.49
N LYS A 16 12.30 -0.11 -41.36
CA LYS A 16 13.55 -0.46 -40.64
C LYS A 16 13.99 0.52 -39.54
N LEU A 17 13.09 0.72 -38.58
CA LEU A 17 13.45 1.03 -37.18
C LEU A 17 13.09 -0.18 -36.30
N GLY A 18 13.54 -1.35 -36.74
CA GLY A 18 13.74 -2.53 -35.90
C GLY A 18 15.25 -2.72 -35.78
N ASP A 19 15.72 -3.02 -34.58
CA ASP A 19 17.11 -3.38 -34.26
C ASP A 19 18.16 -2.25 -34.21
N ALA A 20 17.97 -1.30 -33.30
CA ALA A 20 19.10 -0.60 -32.68
C ALA A 20 19.42 -1.25 -31.32
N ARG A 21 20.45 -2.10 -31.30
CA ARG A 21 21.06 -2.67 -30.09
C ARG A 21 21.65 -1.55 -29.23
N PHE A 22 21.09 -1.34 -28.04
CA PHE A 22 21.74 -0.53 -27.00
C PHE A 22 22.77 -1.39 -26.25
N ASN A 23 23.99 -1.39 -26.76
CA ASN A 23 25.19 -1.76 -26.00
C ASN A 23 25.97 -0.47 -25.71
N GLY A 24 26.17 -0.15 -24.43
CA GLY A 24 27.00 0.98 -23.99
C GLY A 24 26.28 1.88 -22.99
N GLY A 25 26.74 1.85 -21.74
CA GLY A 25 26.12 2.53 -20.62
C GLY A 25 26.25 4.05 -20.67
N VAL A 26 25.11 4.72 -20.82
CA VAL A 26 24.68 5.85 -19.98
C VAL A 26 23.16 5.71 -19.89
N GLN A 27 22.62 5.29 -18.74
CA GLN A 27 21.17 5.40 -18.51
C GLN A 27 20.85 6.89 -18.38
N VAL A 28 20.42 7.53 -19.47
CA VAL A 28 19.74 8.83 -19.39
C VAL A 28 18.60 8.63 -18.39
N ILE A 29 18.69 9.32 -17.25
CA ILE A 29 17.64 9.32 -16.24
C ILE A 29 16.46 10.05 -16.87
N GLY A 30 15.58 9.30 -17.52
CA GLY A 30 14.33 9.86 -18.00
C GLY A 30 13.56 10.48 -16.83
N PRO A 31 12.80 11.56 -17.05
CA PRO A 31 12.00 12.20 -16.00
C PRO A 31 11.09 11.20 -15.27
N SER A 32 10.60 10.16 -15.96
CA SER A 32 9.81 9.07 -15.39
C SER A 32 10.53 8.26 -14.30
N SER A 33 11.85 8.15 -14.36
CA SER A 33 12.65 7.37 -13.41
C SER A 33 12.87 8.12 -12.10
N PHE A 34 13.13 9.42 -12.16
CA PHE A 34 13.18 10.29 -10.98
C PHE A 34 11.82 10.36 -10.30
N LEU A 35 10.74 10.57 -11.08
CA LEU A 35 9.37 10.63 -10.54
C LEU A 35 8.96 9.30 -9.88
N SER A 36 9.38 8.16 -10.43
CA SER A 36 9.14 6.84 -9.82
C SER A 36 9.81 6.70 -8.45
N SER A 37 11.07 7.13 -8.32
CA SER A 37 11.77 7.13 -7.04
C SER A 37 11.13 8.10 -6.04
N ALA A 38 10.78 9.31 -6.48
CA ALA A 38 10.10 10.30 -5.65
C ALA A 38 8.72 9.78 -5.17
N PHE A 39 7.96 9.11 -6.04
CA PHE A 39 6.70 8.46 -5.68
C PHE A 39 6.87 7.42 -4.57
N ILE A 40 7.84 6.52 -4.73
CA ILE A 40 8.13 5.50 -3.71
C ILE A 40 8.54 6.16 -2.39
N VAL A 41 9.45 7.14 -2.42
CA VAL A 41 9.91 7.81 -1.20
C VAL A 41 8.75 8.52 -0.50
N LEU A 42 7.96 9.32 -1.23
CA LEU A 42 6.81 10.05 -0.68
C LEU A 42 5.70 9.13 -0.18
N SER A 43 5.61 7.89 -0.66
CA SER A 43 4.62 6.92 -0.16
C SER A 43 4.86 6.46 1.30
N PHE A 44 6.07 6.70 1.83
CA PHE A 44 6.37 6.51 3.26
C PHE A 44 6.04 7.74 4.12
N PHE A 45 5.65 8.85 3.51
CA PHE A 45 5.38 10.11 4.20
C PHE A 45 3.91 10.53 4.00
N PRO A 46 2.94 9.76 4.56
CA PRO A 46 1.51 10.03 4.38
C PRO A 46 1.06 11.38 4.95
N TYR A 47 1.89 12.05 5.76
CA TYR A 47 1.60 13.40 6.31
C TYR A 47 1.84 14.51 5.31
N LEU A 48 2.59 14.26 4.25
CA LEU A 48 2.64 15.13 3.09
C LEU A 48 1.37 14.85 2.28
N ALA A 49 0.29 15.51 2.67
CA ALA A 49 -1.03 15.28 2.11
C ALA A 49 -1.84 16.57 2.01
N LEU A 50 -2.81 16.56 1.09
CA LEU A 50 -3.81 17.62 0.98
C LEU A 50 -5.02 17.25 1.85
N PRO A 51 -5.50 18.16 2.71
CA PRO A 51 -6.72 17.92 3.49
C PRO A 51 -7.93 17.86 2.55
N VAL A 52 -8.79 16.87 2.76
CA VAL A 52 -10.03 16.67 1.99
C VAL A 52 -11.19 16.49 2.96
N GLY A 53 -12.02 17.53 3.04
CA GLY A 53 -13.10 17.59 4.03
C GLY A 53 -12.57 17.70 5.46
N THR A 54 -13.36 17.22 6.42
CA THR A 54 -13.11 17.42 7.86
C THR A 54 -12.38 16.28 8.56
N GLY A 55 -12.10 15.16 7.87
CA GLY A 55 -11.54 13.96 8.50
C GLY A 55 -10.74 13.04 7.57
N SER A 56 -10.28 13.53 6.43
CA SER A 56 -9.50 12.73 5.48
C SER A 56 -8.44 13.56 4.79
N ASN A 57 -7.40 12.90 4.30
CA ASN A 57 -6.32 13.54 3.54
C ASN A 57 -5.97 12.66 2.33
N VAL A 58 -5.51 13.29 1.24
CA VAL A 58 -4.95 12.59 0.08
C VAL A 58 -3.43 12.80 0.05
N PRO A 59 -2.62 11.74 0.22
CA PRO A 59 -1.17 11.85 0.17
C PRO A 59 -0.68 12.43 -1.15
N VAL A 60 0.36 13.28 -1.10
CA VAL A 60 1.02 13.85 -2.28
C VAL A 60 1.53 12.75 -3.22
N SER A 61 1.93 11.61 -2.66
CA SER A 61 2.31 10.43 -3.43
C SER A 61 1.20 9.90 -4.34
N ALA A 62 -0.08 10.07 -4.01
CA ALA A 62 -1.18 9.69 -4.88
C ALA A 62 -1.17 10.50 -6.19
N PHE A 63 -1.06 11.82 -6.10
CA PHE A 63 -0.96 12.72 -7.26
C PHE A 63 0.29 12.43 -8.08
N LEU A 64 1.42 12.21 -7.41
CA LEU A 64 2.65 11.85 -8.09
C LEU A 64 2.55 10.49 -8.79
N GLY A 65 1.83 9.52 -8.22
CA GLY A 65 1.54 8.24 -8.85
C GLY A 65 0.73 8.38 -10.14
N ILE A 66 -0.26 9.27 -10.15
CA ILE A 66 -1.03 9.62 -11.36
C ILE A 66 -0.12 10.28 -12.41
N ALA A 67 0.77 11.19 -11.99
CA ALA A 67 1.73 11.83 -12.89
C ALA A 67 2.72 10.81 -13.48
N VAL A 68 3.25 9.89 -12.67
CA VAL A 68 4.14 8.80 -13.13
C VAL A 68 3.44 7.95 -14.18
N TRP A 69 2.18 7.56 -13.94
CA TRP A 69 1.37 6.82 -14.92
C TRP A 69 1.13 7.62 -16.21
N SER A 70 0.75 8.88 -16.10
CA SER A 70 0.36 9.72 -17.25
C SER A 70 1.52 10.06 -18.18
N LEU A 71 2.73 10.17 -17.63
CA LEU A 71 3.95 10.54 -18.36
C LEU A 71 4.75 9.33 -18.87
N ALA A 72 4.36 8.11 -18.50
CA ALA A 72 5.01 6.89 -18.96
C ALA A 72 4.46 6.43 -20.32
N PRO A 73 5.22 5.61 -21.08
CA PRO A 73 4.71 4.97 -22.29
C PRO A 73 3.42 4.21 -22.00
N ARG A 74 2.41 4.43 -22.85
CA ARG A 74 1.07 3.86 -22.67
C ARG A 74 1.07 2.34 -22.81
N VAL A 75 0.50 1.68 -21.81
CA VAL A 75 0.25 0.23 -21.82
C VAL A 75 -1.26 0.05 -21.76
N ARG A 76 -1.89 -0.25 -22.89
CA ARG A 76 -3.36 -0.32 -23.02
C ARG A 76 -4.03 -1.15 -21.92
N ALA A 77 -3.44 -2.29 -21.55
CA ALA A 77 -3.97 -3.13 -20.49
C ALA A 77 -3.96 -2.45 -19.11
N LEU A 78 -2.93 -1.64 -18.81
CA LEU A 78 -2.86 -0.85 -17.58
C LEU A 78 -3.85 0.31 -17.64
N ASP A 79 -3.94 1.02 -18.77
CA ASP A 79 -4.88 2.13 -18.94
C ASP A 79 -6.33 1.68 -18.72
N LEU A 80 -6.73 0.55 -19.28
CA LEU A 80 -8.08 -0.02 -19.07
C LEU A 80 -8.36 -0.37 -17.61
N MET A 81 -7.35 -0.87 -16.88
CA MET A 81 -7.49 -1.15 -15.45
C MET A 81 -7.66 0.13 -14.64
N VAL A 82 -6.89 1.17 -14.96
CA VAL A 82 -6.99 2.49 -14.31
C VAL A 82 -8.37 3.12 -14.57
N VAL A 83 -8.87 3.04 -15.81
CA VAL A 83 -10.23 3.50 -16.15
C VAL A 83 -11.28 2.75 -15.33
N GLY A 84 -11.16 1.43 -15.20
CA GLY A 84 -12.06 0.64 -14.36
C GLY A 84 -12.01 1.05 -12.88
N LEU A 85 -10.82 1.31 -12.34
CA LEU A 85 -10.64 1.78 -10.97
C LEU A 85 -11.26 3.17 -10.75
N VAL A 86 -11.14 4.10 -11.70
CA VAL A 86 -11.78 5.41 -11.63
C VAL A 86 -13.31 5.28 -11.72
N GLY A 87 -13.80 4.38 -12.59
CA GLY A 87 -15.23 4.15 -12.77
C GLY A 87 -15.92 3.48 -11.58
N ALA A 88 -15.21 2.66 -10.80
CA ALA A 88 -15.77 1.90 -9.69
C ALA A 88 -16.54 2.75 -8.66
N PRO A 89 -15.96 3.79 -8.02
CA PRO A 89 -16.68 4.59 -7.04
C PRO A 89 -17.78 5.46 -7.68
N ILE A 90 -17.63 5.84 -8.96
CA ILE A 90 -18.65 6.60 -9.70
C ILE A 90 -19.88 5.71 -9.91
N LEU A 91 -19.67 4.47 -10.35
CA LEU A 91 -20.73 3.48 -10.54
C LEU A 91 -21.42 3.15 -9.22
N ALA A 92 -20.66 2.88 -8.16
CA ALA A 92 -21.22 2.58 -6.83
C ALA A 92 -22.07 3.75 -6.30
N ASN A 93 -21.57 4.99 -6.38
CA ASN A 93 -22.32 6.16 -5.95
C ASN A 93 -23.57 6.41 -6.81
N ALA A 94 -23.50 6.20 -8.12
CA ALA A 94 -24.66 6.34 -9.00
C ALA A 94 -25.74 5.31 -8.69
N LEU A 95 -25.36 4.03 -8.51
CA LEU A 95 -26.28 2.96 -8.13
C LEU A 95 -26.93 3.25 -6.76
N SER A 96 -26.13 3.64 -5.77
CA SER A 96 -26.63 3.98 -4.42
C SER A 96 -27.55 5.21 -4.44
N ALA A 97 -27.22 6.25 -5.21
CA ALA A 97 -28.09 7.42 -5.37
C ALA A 97 -29.41 7.09 -6.08
N MET A 98 -29.38 6.27 -7.13
CA MET A 98 -30.57 5.89 -7.90
C MET A 98 -31.49 4.93 -7.15
N LEU A 99 -30.93 3.98 -6.40
CA LEU A 99 -31.69 2.89 -5.78
C LEU A 99 -32.05 3.17 -4.32
N LEU A 100 -31.21 3.93 -3.60
CA LEU A 100 -31.35 4.17 -2.16
C LEU A 100 -31.52 5.66 -1.81
N GLY A 101 -31.55 6.55 -2.82
CA GLY A 101 -31.65 7.99 -2.59
C GLY A 101 -30.45 8.60 -1.87
N ALA A 102 -29.29 7.91 -1.88
CA ALA A 102 -28.11 8.30 -1.12
C ALA A 102 -27.50 9.62 -1.63
N ARG A 103 -27.03 10.46 -0.69
CA ARG A 103 -26.30 11.70 -1.01
C ARG A 103 -24.85 11.37 -1.36
N ILE A 104 -24.41 11.77 -2.55
CA ILE A 104 -23.03 11.55 -3.01
C ILE A 104 -22.05 12.49 -2.27
N PRO A 105 -21.13 11.98 -1.43
CA PRO A 105 -20.09 12.81 -0.83
C PRO A 105 -18.92 12.99 -1.81
N VAL A 106 -18.73 14.22 -2.29
CA VAL A 106 -17.60 14.56 -3.18
C VAL A 106 -16.25 14.28 -2.53
N SER A 107 -16.12 14.50 -1.22
CA SER A 107 -14.88 14.21 -0.48
C SER A 107 -14.45 12.75 -0.59
N GLY A 108 -15.39 11.81 -0.54
CA GLY A 108 -15.10 10.38 -0.70
C GLY A 108 -14.61 10.02 -2.10
N LEU A 109 -15.13 10.68 -3.13
CA LEU A 109 -14.63 10.52 -4.51
C LEU A 109 -13.19 11.02 -4.65
N VAL A 110 -12.84 12.11 -3.98
CA VAL A 110 -11.48 12.66 -4.03
C VAL A 110 -10.48 11.78 -3.28
N THR A 111 -10.85 11.17 -2.14
CA THR A 111 -9.94 10.28 -1.41
C THR A 111 -9.57 9.02 -2.20
N TRP A 112 -10.44 8.60 -3.13
CA TRP A 112 -10.20 7.50 -4.07
C TRP A 112 -8.99 7.71 -4.98
N LEU A 113 -8.53 8.96 -5.16
CA LEU A 113 -7.28 9.24 -5.87
C LEU A 113 -6.10 8.52 -5.22
N THR A 114 -6.15 8.21 -3.92
CA THR A 114 -5.13 7.43 -3.23
C THR A 114 -5.05 5.99 -3.75
N VAL A 115 -6.20 5.37 -4.02
CA VAL A 115 -6.31 4.03 -4.61
C VAL A 115 -5.79 4.05 -6.04
N VAL A 116 -6.29 4.97 -6.87
CA VAL A 116 -5.93 5.08 -8.28
C VAL A 116 -4.44 5.41 -8.44
N GLY A 117 -3.97 6.44 -7.74
CA GLY A 117 -2.58 6.90 -7.79
C GLY A 117 -1.61 5.87 -7.22
N GLY A 118 -1.95 5.22 -6.10
CA GLY A 118 -1.13 4.16 -5.52
C GLY A 118 -1.00 2.94 -6.46
N PHE A 119 -2.11 2.48 -7.03
CA PHE A 119 -2.12 1.35 -7.96
C PHE A 119 -1.40 1.69 -9.28
N ALA A 120 -1.81 2.76 -9.95
CA ALA A 120 -1.29 3.16 -11.25
C ALA A 120 0.19 3.56 -11.17
N GLY A 121 0.54 4.34 -10.14
CA GLY A 121 1.90 4.74 -9.84
C GLY A 121 2.78 3.54 -9.53
N GLY A 122 2.35 2.63 -8.67
CA GLY A 122 3.07 1.40 -8.34
C GLY A 122 3.30 0.51 -9.57
N ALA A 123 2.26 0.26 -10.37
CA ALA A 123 2.38 -0.55 -11.58
C ALA A 123 3.36 0.06 -12.58
N THR A 124 3.23 1.36 -12.83
CA THR A 124 4.06 2.07 -13.80
C THR A 124 5.51 2.16 -13.33
N ALA A 125 5.74 2.60 -12.09
CA ALA A 125 7.08 2.77 -11.51
C ALA A 125 7.87 1.46 -11.55
N ILE A 126 7.25 0.34 -11.19
CA ILE A 126 7.88 -0.98 -11.27
C ILE A 126 8.09 -1.41 -12.72
N SER A 127 7.13 -1.19 -13.62
CA SER A 127 7.29 -1.60 -15.03
C SER A 127 8.41 -0.85 -15.77
N VAL A 128 8.66 0.42 -15.42
CA VAL A 128 9.61 1.30 -16.12
C VAL A 128 10.96 1.40 -15.40
N SER A 129 10.99 1.29 -14.07
CA SER A 129 12.18 1.59 -13.26
C SER A 129 12.34 0.67 -12.05
N ALA A 130 12.09 -0.64 -12.21
CA ALA A 130 12.13 -1.64 -11.14
C ALA A 130 13.40 -1.58 -10.26
N ASP A 131 14.61 -1.57 -10.84
CA ASP A 131 15.86 -1.56 -10.05
C ASP A 131 16.00 -0.30 -9.17
N ARG A 132 15.54 0.86 -9.67
CA ARG A 132 15.55 2.08 -8.86
C ARG A 132 14.48 2.06 -7.80
N CYS A 133 13.29 1.56 -8.11
CA CYS A 133 12.24 1.40 -7.13
C CYS A 133 12.71 0.50 -5.98
N VAL A 134 13.38 -0.62 -6.27
CA VAL A 134 14.01 -1.48 -5.27
C VAL A 134 14.94 -0.70 -4.34
N LYS A 135 15.84 0.14 -4.90
CA LYS A 135 16.74 0.99 -4.11
C LYS A 135 15.96 2.01 -3.28
N SER A 136 14.99 2.70 -3.88
CA SER A 136 14.15 3.68 -3.20
C SER A 136 13.38 3.07 -2.04
N ILE A 137 12.78 1.88 -2.22
CA ILE A 137 12.10 1.14 -1.15
C ILE A 137 13.09 0.83 -0.03
N ALA A 138 14.26 0.27 -0.36
CA ALA A 138 15.25 -0.10 0.64
C ALA A 138 15.74 1.12 1.45
N TYR A 139 16.07 2.23 0.80
CA TYR A 139 16.46 3.47 1.49
C TYR A 139 15.33 4.05 2.34
N SER A 140 14.10 4.04 1.85
CA SER A 140 12.95 4.54 2.61
C SER A 140 12.60 3.68 3.82
N VAL A 141 12.76 2.35 3.73
CA VAL A 141 12.64 1.45 4.89
C VAL A 141 13.71 1.76 5.94
N ILE A 142 14.97 1.91 5.52
CA ILE A 142 16.07 2.27 6.43
C ILE A 142 15.82 3.64 7.07
N GLY A 143 15.38 4.63 6.29
CA GLY A 143 15.04 5.96 6.79
C GLY A 143 13.87 5.94 7.76
N THR A 144 12.84 5.13 7.48
CA THR A 144 11.69 4.93 8.36
C THR A 144 12.11 4.35 9.70
N PHE A 145 12.99 3.34 9.69
CA PHE A 145 13.55 2.78 10.91
C PHE A 145 14.38 3.82 11.69
N GLY A 146 15.18 4.64 11.02
CA GLY A 146 15.89 5.75 11.68
C GLY A 146 14.94 6.72 12.37
N PHE A 147 13.85 7.10 11.69
CA PHE A 147 12.81 7.96 12.24
C PHE A 147 12.09 7.33 13.44
N GLU A 148 11.82 6.03 13.37
CA GLU A 148 11.24 5.24 14.44
C GLU A 148 12.09 5.25 15.72
N LEU A 149 13.42 5.10 15.59
CA LEU A 149 14.33 5.16 16.73
C LEU A 149 14.33 6.55 17.39
N VAL A 150 14.27 7.61 16.59
CA VAL A 150 14.16 8.99 17.09
C VAL A 150 12.86 9.17 17.86
N GLN A 151 11.74 8.69 17.32
CA GLN A 151 10.46 8.73 18.03
C GLN A 151 10.48 7.92 19.32
N LEU A 152 10.99 6.69 19.30
CA LEU A 152 11.08 5.84 20.49
C LEU A 152 11.88 6.54 21.59
N ARG A 153 13.00 7.18 21.25
CA ARG A 153 13.79 7.97 22.20
C ARG A 153 13.02 9.16 22.74
N GLY A 154 12.35 9.93 21.87
CA GLY A 154 11.55 11.10 22.26
C GLY A 154 10.41 10.72 23.21
N ILE A 155 9.67 9.64 22.88
CA ILE A 155 8.54 9.15 23.68
C ILE A 155 9.02 8.69 25.06
N ARG A 156 10.15 7.98 25.13
CA ARG A 156 10.77 7.60 26.42
C ARG A 156 11.22 8.81 27.25
N ALA A 157 11.56 9.91 26.59
CA ALA A 157 11.90 11.18 27.22
C ALA A 157 10.68 12.07 27.52
N GLY A 158 9.46 11.58 27.31
CA GLY A 158 8.24 12.33 27.62
C GLY A 158 7.72 13.25 26.50
N SER A 159 8.18 13.09 25.26
CA SER A 159 7.86 13.99 24.13
C SER A 159 7.46 13.24 22.87
N VAL A 160 6.69 13.89 21.98
CA VAL A 160 6.43 13.38 20.63
C VAL A 160 7.25 14.22 19.63
N PRO A 161 8.34 13.69 19.05
CA PRO A 161 9.10 14.41 18.04
C PRO A 161 8.25 14.75 16.82
N PHE A 162 8.50 15.92 16.22
CA PHE A 162 7.86 16.38 14.99
C PHE A 162 6.33 16.44 15.06
N ILE A 163 5.79 16.80 16.23
CA ILE A 163 4.34 16.90 16.47
C ILE A 163 3.59 17.74 15.44
N GLU A 164 4.23 18.78 14.92
CA GLU A 164 3.70 19.70 13.90
C GLU A 164 3.30 18.98 12.59
N TRP A 165 3.92 17.84 12.29
CA TRP A 165 3.61 17.06 11.09
C TRP A 165 2.28 16.29 11.18
N TYR A 166 1.68 16.21 12.37
CA TYR A 166 0.43 15.49 12.63
C TYR A 166 -0.77 16.42 12.80
N THR A 167 -0.70 17.63 12.24
CA THR A 167 -1.72 18.68 12.36
C THR A 167 -2.84 18.56 11.31
N LEU A 168 -2.67 17.73 10.28
CA LEU A 168 -3.71 17.56 9.25
C LEU A 168 -4.97 16.88 9.81
N PRO A 169 -6.18 17.22 9.31
CA PRO A 169 -7.46 16.71 9.83
C PRO A 169 -7.55 15.18 9.90
N GLY A 170 -6.98 14.46 8.92
CA GLY A 170 -6.95 12.99 8.91
C GLY A 170 -6.11 12.32 10.01
N TYR A 171 -5.38 13.08 10.84
CA TYR A 171 -4.60 12.57 11.98
C TYR A 171 -5.36 12.61 13.32
N GLY A 172 -6.59 13.10 13.35
CA GLY A 172 -7.46 12.98 14.52
C GLY A 172 -6.92 13.67 15.77
N ARG A 173 -6.80 15.01 15.75
CA ARG A 173 -6.40 15.86 16.89
C ARG A 173 -5.21 15.31 17.70
N LEU A 174 -4.24 14.72 17.00
CA LEU A 174 -3.08 14.12 17.64
C LEU A 174 -2.22 15.15 18.37
N SER A 175 -2.05 16.31 17.74
CA SER A 175 -1.39 17.49 18.31
C SER A 175 -1.96 17.86 19.68
N ASP A 176 -3.26 17.71 19.84
CA ASP A 176 -4.01 18.13 21.02
C ASP A 176 -3.94 17.08 22.14
N ASN A 177 -3.55 15.84 21.81
CA ASN A 177 -3.52 14.68 22.71
C ASN A 177 -2.10 14.10 22.90
N ALA A 178 -1.07 14.89 22.64
CA ALA A 178 0.33 14.46 22.69
C ALA A 178 0.73 13.86 24.05
N SER A 179 0.26 14.46 25.14
CA SER A 179 0.46 13.98 26.51
C SER A 179 -0.12 12.58 26.69
N SER A 180 -1.35 12.33 26.23
CA SER A 180 -1.99 11.01 26.29
C SER A 180 -1.24 9.95 25.46
N ILE A 181 -0.63 10.33 24.33
CA ILE A 181 0.14 9.39 23.51
C ILE A 181 1.42 8.96 24.22
N VAL A 182 2.14 9.92 24.80
CA VAL A 182 3.34 9.65 25.60
C VAL A 182 2.99 8.78 26.80
N GLU A 183 1.88 9.06 27.46
CA GLU A 183 1.48 8.36 28.68
C GLU A 183 0.95 6.94 28.42
N PHE A 184 0.14 6.74 27.37
CA PHE A 184 -0.61 5.49 27.15
C PHE A 184 -0.16 4.66 25.94
N VAL A 185 0.38 5.28 24.88
CA VAL A 185 0.80 4.55 23.67
C VAL A 185 2.23 4.03 23.82
N ARG A 186 3.15 4.86 24.34
CA ARG A 186 4.56 4.53 24.70
C ARG A 186 5.37 3.80 23.61
N ARG A 187 4.92 3.84 22.37
CA ARG A 187 5.43 3.04 21.24
C ARG A 187 5.64 3.93 20.03
N PRO A 188 6.66 3.65 19.21
CA PRO A 188 6.89 4.40 18.00
C PRO A 188 5.84 4.01 16.95
N PHE A 189 5.53 4.97 16.09
CA PHE A 189 4.50 4.84 15.06
C PHE A 189 4.96 5.41 13.71
N ALA A 190 6.18 5.94 13.67
CA ALA A 190 6.80 6.60 12.54
C ALA A 190 5.86 7.63 11.88
N GLN A 191 5.64 7.53 10.58
CA GLN A 191 5.05 8.62 9.80
C GLN A 191 3.52 8.74 9.89
N PHE A 192 2.87 7.84 10.63
CA PHE A 192 1.45 7.94 10.95
C PHE A 192 1.27 7.56 12.41
N PRO A 193 0.49 8.29 13.24
CA PRO A 193 0.40 8.09 14.67
C PRO A 193 -0.41 6.86 15.12
N GLU A 194 -0.12 5.72 14.49
CA GLU A 194 -0.69 4.43 14.81
C GLU A 194 0.36 3.33 14.56
N PRO A 195 0.81 2.60 15.61
CA PRO A 195 1.82 1.56 15.44
C PRO A 195 1.43 0.43 14.47
N SER A 196 0.13 0.12 14.34
CA SER A 196 -0.35 -0.87 13.37
C SER A 196 -0.33 -0.37 11.92
N PHE A 197 -0.49 0.94 11.68
CA PHE A 197 -0.25 1.52 10.36
C PHE A 197 1.22 1.38 9.96
N MET A 198 2.14 1.67 10.89
CA MET A 198 3.59 1.51 10.66
C MET A 198 3.95 0.07 10.32
N ALA A 199 3.53 -0.88 11.17
CA ALA A 199 3.78 -2.30 10.95
C ALA A 199 3.23 -2.77 9.60
N GLY A 200 1.99 -2.39 9.26
CA GLY A 200 1.38 -2.73 7.98
C GLY A 200 2.12 -2.16 6.78
N THR A 201 2.53 -0.88 6.86
CA THR A 201 3.30 -0.20 5.82
C THR A 201 4.64 -0.89 5.58
N LEU A 202 5.40 -1.19 6.65
CA LEU A 202 6.68 -1.89 6.54
C LEU A 202 6.52 -3.31 6.00
N LEU A 203 5.51 -4.07 6.45
CA LEU A 203 5.25 -5.43 5.95
C LEU A 203 4.95 -5.44 4.45
N LEU A 204 4.09 -4.54 3.97
CA LEU A 204 3.77 -4.40 2.56
C LEU A 204 4.99 -3.95 1.75
N ALA A 205 5.75 -2.97 2.24
CA ALA A 205 6.94 -2.48 1.57
C ALA A 205 8.04 -3.57 1.45
N LEU A 206 8.27 -4.34 2.51
CA LEU A 206 9.22 -5.45 2.51
C LEU A 206 8.76 -6.60 1.59
N ALA A 207 7.46 -6.91 1.56
CA ALA A 207 6.90 -7.89 0.64
C ALA A 207 7.07 -7.46 -0.83
N VAL A 208 6.82 -6.18 -1.13
CA VAL A 208 7.07 -5.59 -2.45
C VAL A 208 8.56 -5.61 -2.77
N LEU A 209 9.43 -5.23 -1.84
CA LEU A 209 10.89 -5.28 -2.00
C LEU A 209 11.33 -6.67 -2.43
N LEU A 210 10.99 -7.71 -1.68
CA LEU A 210 11.35 -9.10 -2.00
C LEU A 210 10.85 -9.53 -3.38
N THR A 211 9.59 -9.24 -3.67
CA THR A 211 8.93 -9.69 -4.90
C THR A 211 9.51 -8.98 -6.14
N VAL A 212 9.69 -7.65 -6.06
CA VAL A 212 10.25 -6.85 -7.16
C VAL A 212 11.73 -7.19 -7.34
N SER A 213 12.53 -7.23 -6.27
CA SER A 213 13.95 -7.60 -6.34
C SER A 213 14.12 -8.94 -7.04
N ARG A 214 13.29 -9.93 -6.72
CA ARG A 214 13.33 -11.26 -7.34
C ARG A 214 12.99 -11.25 -8.83
N SER A 215 12.14 -10.31 -9.27
CA SER A 215 11.75 -10.13 -10.68
C SER A 215 12.86 -9.47 -11.52
N VAL A 216 13.65 -8.60 -10.89
CA VAL A 216 14.79 -7.92 -11.54
C VAL A 216 16.01 -8.80 -11.53
N ARG A 217 16.30 -9.48 -10.40
CA ARG A 217 17.52 -10.26 -10.18
C ARG A 217 17.30 -11.47 -9.27
N PRO A 218 18.12 -12.52 -9.41
CA PRO A 218 17.95 -13.74 -8.61
C PRO A 218 18.46 -13.62 -7.16
N LYS A 219 19.32 -12.66 -6.85
CA LYS A 219 19.98 -12.52 -5.54
C LYS A 219 19.71 -11.14 -4.95
N LEU A 220 19.53 -11.11 -3.63
CA LEU A 220 19.44 -9.87 -2.88
C LEU A 220 20.84 -9.24 -2.69
N LEU A 221 20.93 -7.92 -2.78
CA LEU A 221 22.12 -7.14 -2.46
C LEU A 221 22.15 -6.74 -0.98
N ARG A 222 23.32 -6.30 -0.52
CA ARG A 222 23.56 -5.85 0.86
C ARG A 222 22.56 -4.80 1.33
N LEU A 223 22.22 -3.83 0.47
CA LEU A 223 21.25 -2.78 0.79
C LEU A 223 19.85 -3.36 1.09
N GLU A 224 19.40 -4.34 0.31
CA GLU A 224 18.09 -4.97 0.52
C GLU A 224 18.07 -5.85 1.76
N LEU A 225 19.15 -6.61 1.98
CA LEU A 225 19.30 -7.41 3.20
C LEU A 225 19.32 -6.52 4.45
N LEU A 226 20.01 -5.37 4.38
CA LEU A 226 19.99 -4.38 5.45
C LEU A 226 18.57 -3.84 5.67
N ALA A 227 17.88 -3.43 4.60
CA ALA A 227 16.50 -2.95 4.68
C ALA A 227 15.54 -4.00 5.24
N LEU A 228 15.68 -5.26 4.84
CA LEU A 228 14.90 -6.38 5.40
C LEU A 228 15.16 -6.57 6.89
N GLY A 229 16.43 -6.54 7.30
CA GLY A 229 16.80 -6.64 8.70
C GLY A 229 16.22 -5.52 9.54
N VAL A 230 16.56 -4.27 9.21
CA VAL A 230 16.11 -3.10 10.00
C VAL A 230 14.61 -2.89 9.91
N GLY A 231 13.99 -3.14 8.75
CA GLY A 231 12.54 -3.06 8.58
C GLY A 231 11.80 -4.10 9.42
N SER A 232 12.33 -5.32 9.53
CA SER A 232 11.75 -6.34 10.41
C SER A 232 11.89 -5.97 11.89
N VAL A 233 13.03 -5.40 12.29
CA VAL A 233 13.22 -4.86 13.64
C VAL A 233 12.22 -3.72 13.91
N GLY A 234 12.01 -2.81 12.95
CA GLY A 234 11.00 -1.77 13.10
C GLY A 234 9.57 -2.30 13.24
N VAL A 235 9.22 -3.36 12.50
CA VAL A 235 7.94 -4.04 12.70
C VAL A 235 7.82 -4.60 14.12
N ILE A 236 8.88 -5.16 14.71
CA ILE A 236 8.89 -5.64 16.10
C ILE A 236 8.74 -4.47 17.09
N LEU A 237 9.52 -3.40 16.90
CA LEU A 237 9.53 -2.22 17.76
C LEU A 237 8.20 -1.45 17.75
N SER A 238 7.39 -1.59 16.70
CA SER A 238 6.00 -1.11 16.68
C SER A 238 5.13 -1.72 17.80
N GLN A 239 5.47 -2.93 18.27
CA GLN A 239 4.66 -3.74 19.19
C GLN A 239 3.18 -3.87 18.75
N SER A 240 2.93 -3.82 17.45
CA SER A 240 1.61 -4.06 16.86
C SER A 240 1.29 -5.56 16.87
N GLY A 241 0.05 -5.94 17.16
CA GLY A 241 -0.35 -7.36 17.07
C GLY A 241 -0.23 -7.92 15.65
N VAL A 242 -0.27 -7.03 14.64
CA VAL A 242 -0.06 -7.37 13.22
C VAL A 242 1.36 -7.88 12.99
N ALA A 243 2.34 -7.46 13.78
CA ALA A 243 3.74 -7.90 13.66
C ALA A 243 3.88 -9.41 13.89
N VAL A 244 3.11 -9.98 14.82
CA VAL A 244 3.18 -11.40 15.20
C VAL A 244 2.94 -12.30 13.99
N VAL A 245 1.84 -12.07 13.27
CA VAL A 245 1.48 -12.85 12.09
C VAL A 245 2.27 -12.39 10.87
N GLY A 246 2.44 -11.08 10.70
CA GLY A 246 3.06 -10.48 9.53
C GLY A 246 4.52 -10.88 9.32
N LEU A 247 5.33 -10.96 10.39
CA LEU A 247 6.74 -11.36 10.29
C LEU A 247 6.89 -12.82 9.86
N GLY A 248 6.05 -13.71 10.39
CA GLY A 248 6.03 -15.11 9.97
C GLY A 248 5.68 -15.26 8.49
N LEU A 249 4.66 -14.55 8.02
CA LEU A 249 4.30 -14.51 6.60
C LEU A 249 5.44 -13.95 5.75
N LEU A 250 6.05 -12.84 6.17
CA LEU A 250 7.18 -12.24 5.46
C LEU A 250 8.38 -13.20 5.35
N ALA A 251 8.62 -14.01 6.38
CA ALA A 251 9.68 -15.01 6.38
C ALA A 251 9.46 -16.10 5.32
N ILE A 252 8.21 -16.51 5.10
CA ILE A 252 7.86 -17.46 4.04
C ILE A 252 8.12 -16.84 2.66
N VAL A 253 7.77 -15.55 2.46
CA VAL A 253 8.09 -14.82 1.21
C VAL A 253 9.60 -14.74 1.01
N PHE A 254 10.36 -14.41 2.06
CA PHE A 254 11.82 -14.34 2.01
C PHE A 254 12.42 -15.68 1.59
N LEU A 255 12.01 -16.79 2.23
CA LEU A 255 12.48 -18.14 1.89
C LEU A 255 12.20 -18.50 0.43
N ALA A 256 11.02 -18.15 -0.06
CA ALA A 256 10.66 -18.43 -1.44
C ALA A 256 11.41 -17.57 -2.47
N THR A 257 11.80 -16.36 -2.10
CA THR A 257 12.51 -15.43 -2.99
C THR A 257 14.04 -15.59 -2.92
N SER A 258 14.60 -16.12 -1.84
CA SER A 258 16.05 -16.18 -1.61
C SER A 258 16.79 -17.29 -2.36
N GLY A 259 16.06 -18.19 -3.03
CA GLY A 259 16.63 -19.28 -3.83
C GLY A 259 17.08 -20.49 -3.00
N ARG A 260 17.55 -21.55 -3.66
CA ARG A 260 17.76 -22.88 -3.05
C ARG A 260 19.14 -23.13 -2.43
N GLY A 261 20.06 -22.17 -2.45
CA GLY A 261 21.43 -22.35 -1.97
C GLY A 261 21.54 -22.44 -0.45
N PHE A 262 22.58 -23.10 0.07
CA PHE A 262 22.80 -23.29 1.52
C PHE A 262 22.75 -21.97 2.31
N ARG A 263 23.46 -20.93 1.84
CA ARG A 263 23.44 -19.60 2.48
C ARG A 263 22.05 -18.96 2.52
N ALA A 264 21.24 -19.18 1.49
CA ALA A 264 19.86 -18.70 1.45
C ALA A 264 18.96 -19.45 2.42
N ARG A 265 19.15 -20.76 2.57
CA ARG A 265 18.46 -21.58 3.58
C ARG A 265 18.83 -21.13 4.99
N VAL A 266 20.12 -20.98 5.28
CA VAL A 266 20.60 -20.51 6.60
C VAL A 266 20.06 -19.10 6.90
N GLY A 267 20.18 -18.16 5.96
CA GLY A 267 19.64 -16.81 6.12
C GLY A 267 18.12 -16.82 6.34
N GLY A 268 17.39 -17.70 5.65
CA GLY A 268 15.95 -17.84 5.81
C GLY A 268 15.55 -18.47 7.14
N ILE A 269 16.29 -19.47 7.63
CA ILE A 269 16.09 -20.03 8.97
C ILE A 269 16.33 -18.95 10.03
N ILE A 270 17.42 -18.19 9.94
CA ILE A 270 17.69 -17.07 10.84
C ILE A 270 16.54 -16.06 10.81
N PHE A 271 16.06 -15.71 9.62
CA PHE A 271 14.95 -14.78 9.47
C PHE A 271 13.64 -15.31 10.08
N VAL A 272 13.33 -16.59 9.90
CA VAL A 272 12.19 -17.25 10.57
C VAL A 272 12.34 -17.20 12.08
N VAL A 273 13.51 -17.56 12.61
CA VAL A 273 13.79 -17.54 14.05
C VAL A 273 13.63 -16.12 14.62
N LEU A 274 14.16 -15.11 13.93
CA LEU A 274 14.00 -13.71 14.31
C LEU A 274 12.54 -13.26 14.23
N GLY A 275 11.79 -13.70 13.21
CA GLY A 275 10.36 -13.42 13.08
C GLY A 275 9.54 -14.03 14.21
N VAL A 276 9.81 -15.29 14.57
CA VAL A 276 9.14 -16.01 15.66
C VAL A 276 9.51 -15.38 17.01
N ALA A 277 10.81 -15.17 17.27
CA ALA A 277 11.28 -14.54 18.51
C ALA A 277 10.73 -13.11 18.66
N GLY A 278 10.72 -12.34 17.58
CA GLY A 278 10.10 -11.02 17.53
C GLY A 278 8.60 -11.07 17.80
N GLY A 279 7.88 -12.02 17.20
CA GLY A 279 6.46 -12.24 17.46
C GLY A 279 6.16 -12.61 18.91
N LEU A 280 6.95 -13.51 19.50
CA LEU A 280 6.84 -13.88 20.93
C LEU A 280 7.11 -12.69 21.84
N SER A 281 8.13 -11.87 21.53
CA SER A 281 8.43 -10.65 22.28
C SER A 281 7.27 -9.65 22.24
N VAL A 282 6.61 -9.50 21.08
CA VAL A 282 5.43 -8.66 20.94
C VAL A 282 4.25 -9.24 21.75
N LEU A 283 4.06 -10.56 21.77
CA LEU A 283 3.02 -11.20 22.57
C LEU A 283 3.21 -10.97 24.07
N GLU A 284 4.44 -11.15 24.58
CA GLU A 284 4.78 -10.91 25.98
C GLU A 284 4.55 -9.45 26.40
N GLN A 285 4.98 -8.51 25.56
CA GLN A 285 4.74 -7.09 25.81
C GLN A 285 3.25 -6.74 25.78
N ARG A 286 2.47 -7.42 24.92
CA ARG A 286 1.02 -7.24 24.83
C ARG A 286 0.26 -7.86 25.99
N SER A 287 0.70 -8.98 26.56
CA SER A 287 0.05 -9.57 27.74
C SER A 287 0.15 -8.68 28.99
N GLN A 288 1.11 -7.76 29.01
CA GLN A 288 1.28 -6.77 30.09
C GLN A 288 0.57 -5.44 29.80
N ALA A 289 0.04 -5.24 28.60
CA ALA A 289 -0.58 -3.99 28.19
C ALA A 289 -2.10 -4.04 28.37
N LEU A 290 -2.68 -3.05 29.06
CA LEU A 290 -4.12 -2.86 29.27
C LEU A 290 -4.88 -2.37 28.00
N ASN A 291 -4.37 -2.66 26.80
CA ASN A 291 -4.74 -1.95 25.59
C ASN A 291 -5.77 -2.73 24.74
N PHE A 292 -7.05 -2.37 24.88
CA PHE A 292 -8.23 -3.01 24.27
C PHE A 292 -8.44 -2.71 22.76
N SER A 293 -7.48 -2.07 22.10
CA SER A 293 -7.66 -1.56 20.73
C SER A 293 -7.99 -2.60 19.66
N TRP A 294 -7.74 -3.90 19.90
CA TRP A 294 -8.18 -4.97 18.99
C TRP A 294 -9.66 -5.30 19.12
N THR A 295 -10.20 -5.28 20.34
CA THR A 295 -11.62 -5.52 20.60
C THR A 295 -12.44 -4.43 19.94
N ASP A 296 -12.07 -3.16 20.14
CA ASP A 296 -12.75 -2.04 19.51
C ASP A 296 -12.67 -2.09 17.97
N ARG A 297 -11.55 -2.57 17.39
CA ARG A 297 -11.41 -2.84 15.93
C ARG A 297 -12.37 -3.88 15.43
N LEU A 298 -12.35 -5.06 16.04
CA LEU A 298 -13.23 -6.16 15.66
C LEU A 298 -14.69 -5.79 15.88
N SER A 299 -15.01 -5.07 16.95
CA SER A 299 -16.34 -4.54 17.21
C SER A 299 -16.76 -3.53 16.13
N SER A 300 -15.90 -2.59 15.73
CA SER A 300 -16.23 -1.64 14.64
C SER A 300 -16.50 -2.35 13.32
N ILE A 301 -15.70 -3.37 12.98
CA ILE A 301 -15.88 -4.21 11.79
C ILE A 301 -17.21 -4.96 11.90
N ARG A 302 -17.48 -5.58 13.04
CA ARG A 302 -18.70 -6.35 13.28
C ARG A 302 -19.96 -5.50 13.12
N VAL A 303 -20.04 -4.33 13.77
CA VAL A 303 -21.22 -3.46 13.64
C VAL A 303 -21.39 -2.98 12.21
N SER A 304 -20.30 -2.64 11.54
CA SER A 304 -20.34 -2.20 10.13
C SER A 304 -20.90 -3.29 9.21
N LEU A 305 -20.47 -4.54 9.42
CA LEU A 305 -21.00 -5.68 8.69
C LEU A 305 -22.47 -5.95 9.04
N GLN A 306 -22.84 -5.90 10.33
CA GLN A 306 -24.23 -6.06 10.75
C GLN A 306 -25.15 -5.01 10.12
N TYR A 307 -24.70 -3.75 10.06
CA TYR A 307 -25.40 -2.69 9.38
C TYR A 307 -25.51 -2.95 7.87
N TRP A 308 -24.41 -3.36 7.24
CA TRP A 308 -24.41 -3.72 5.81
C TRP A 308 -25.36 -4.89 5.47
N PHE A 309 -25.47 -5.88 6.36
CA PHE A 309 -26.42 -7.01 6.23
C PHE A 309 -27.86 -6.66 6.63
N SER A 310 -28.13 -5.48 7.17
CA SER A 310 -29.45 -5.11 7.67
C SER A 310 -30.47 -4.79 6.57
N ASP A 311 -29.99 -4.43 5.38
CA ASP A 311 -30.81 -4.09 4.21
C ASP A 311 -30.22 -4.75 2.94
N PRO A 312 -31.00 -5.56 2.20
CA PRO A 312 -30.56 -6.15 0.94
C PRO A 312 -30.06 -5.12 -0.09
N GLY A 313 -30.63 -3.92 -0.12
CA GLY A 313 -30.20 -2.83 -1.00
C GLY A 313 -28.80 -2.34 -0.63
N LEU A 314 -28.54 -2.12 0.66
CA LEU A 314 -27.21 -1.78 1.17
C LEU A 314 -26.21 -2.91 0.94
N PHE A 315 -26.62 -4.16 1.15
CA PHE A 315 -25.78 -5.33 0.94
C PHE A 315 -25.24 -5.39 -0.50
N ILE A 316 -26.12 -5.22 -1.49
CA ILE A 316 -25.78 -5.37 -2.91
C ILE A 316 -25.06 -4.14 -3.45
N PHE A 317 -25.59 -2.93 -3.19
CA PHE A 317 -25.18 -1.69 -3.86
C PHE A 317 -24.31 -0.77 -3.00
N GLY A 318 -24.26 -1.00 -1.69
CA GLY A 318 -23.45 -0.22 -0.76
C GLY A 318 -24.02 1.16 -0.44
N LEU A 319 -23.37 1.82 0.52
CA LEU A 319 -23.73 3.15 1.02
C LEU A 319 -23.30 4.31 0.11
N GLY A 320 -22.47 4.02 -0.88
CA GLY A 320 -21.66 5.01 -1.57
C GLY A 320 -20.39 5.35 -0.79
N ARG A 321 -19.33 5.67 -1.55
CA ARG A 321 -18.00 6.03 -1.03
C ARG A 321 -18.12 7.16 -0.03
N GLY A 322 -17.61 7.04 1.19
CA GLY A 322 -17.70 8.06 2.24
C GLY A 322 -19.03 8.07 3.03
N GLY A 323 -19.95 7.14 2.72
CA GLY A 323 -21.23 7.00 3.40
C GLY A 323 -21.11 6.40 4.81
N MET A 324 -20.11 5.55 5.05
CA MET A 324 -20.03 4.81 6.32
C MET A 324 -19.68 5.72 7.50
N SER A 325 -18.72 6.63 7.33
CA SER A 325 -18.38 7.59 8.38
C SER A 325 -19.56 8.52 8.70
N ARG A 326 -20.42 8.84 7.72
CA ARG A 326 -21.67 9.58 7.97
C ARG A 326 -22.66 8.76 8.77
N ALA A 327 -22.86 7.50 8.41
CA ALA A 327 -23.76 6.57 9.09
C ALA A 327 -23.37 6.32 10.57
N PHE A 328 -22.09 6.43 10.91
CA PHE A 328 -21.65 6.47 12.31
C PHE A 328 -21.97 7.80 12.99
N MET A 329 -21.71 8.93 12.32
CA MET A 329 -21.91 10.26 12.89
C MET A 329 -23.39 10.63 13.10
N ASP A 330 -24.29 10.17 12.24
CA ASP A 330 -25.73 10.42 12.34
C ASP A 330 -26.47 9.39 13.23
N GLY A 331 -25.76 8.38 13.74
CA GLY A 331 -26.31 7.36 14.63
C GLY A 331 -27.13 6.27 13.93
N SER A 332 -27.12 6.21 12.59
CA SER A 332 -27.79 5.15 11.83
C SER A 332 -27.19 3.77 12.16
N VAL A 333 -25.89 3.74 12.42
CA VAL A 333 -25.16 2.55 12.86
C VAL A 333 -25.30 2.42 14.38
N ARG A 334 -26.05 1.43 14.84
CA ARG A 334 -26.30 1.22 16.28
C ARG A 334 -25.07 0.65 16.99
N VAL A 335 -24.42 1.49 17.79
CA VAL A 335 -23.17 1.18 18.49
C VAL A 335 -23.40 0.59 19.89
N SER A 336 -24.64 0.64 20.40
CA SER A 336 -25.00 0.33 21.79
C SER A 336 -24.96 -1.16 22.18
N ALA A 337 -24.78 -2.08 21.22
CA ALA A 337 -24.86 -3.52 21.44
C ALA A 337 -23.49 -4.21 21.64
N LEU A 338 -22.38 -3.47 21.65
CA LEU A 338 -21.03 -4.03 21.83
C LEU A 338 -20.24 -3.25 22.87
N ASP A 339 -19.31 -3.95 23.52
CA ASP A 339 -18.32 -3.36 24.42
C ASP A 339 -17.32 -2.52 23.62
N PHE A 340 -17.56 -1.21 23.60
CA PHE A 340 -16.62 -0.23 23.09
C PHE A 340 -16.01 0.55 24.25
N THR A 341 -14.69 0.69 24.26
CA THR A 341 -14.05 1.62 25.20
C THR A 341 -14.26 3.07 24.78
N VAL A 342 -14.32 3.33 23.48
CA VAL A 342 -14.65 4.61 22.85
C VAL A 342 -15.55 4.36 21.65
N ALA A 343 -16.64 5.12 21.52
CA ALA A 343 -17.56 4.98 20.40
C ALA A 343 -16.84 5.18 19.04
N PRO A 344 -16.81 4.18 18.15
CA PRO A 344 -16.19 4.30 16.83
C PRO A 344 -16.90 5.35 15.98
N LYS A 345 -16.10 6.11 15.22
CA LYS A 345 -16.59 7.10 14.24
C LYS A 345 -16.40 6.64 12.79
N ASP A 346 -15.78 5.49 12.59
CA ASP A 346 -15.49 4.91 11.29
C ASP A 346 -15.21 3.40 11.40
N VAL A 347 -15.10 2.72 10.25
CA VAL A 347 -14.70 1.31 10.20
C VAL A 347 -13.20 1.17 10.38
N TRP A 348 -12.75 0.39 11.36
CA TRP A 348 -11.32 0.09 11.51
C TRP A 348 -10.79 -1.00 10.58
N SER A 349 -11.11 -0.87 9.28
CA SER A 349 -10.61 -1.69 8.18
C SER A 349 -10.85 -1.00 6.85
N VAL A 350 -9.78 -0.81 6.07
CA VAL A 350 -9.88 -0.29 4.71
C VAL A 350 -10.67 -1.24 3.79
N ALA A 351 -10.39 -2.54 3.82
CA ALA A 351 -11.08 -3.49 2.94
C ALA A 351 -12.56 -3.65 3.26
N VAL A 352 -12.92 -3.72 4.54
CA VAL A 352 -14.35 -3.79 4.94
C VAL A 352 -15.05 -2.48 4.61
N ARG A 353 -14.40 -1.33 4.84
CA ARG A 353 -14.94 -0.04 4.41
C ARG A 353 -15.23 -0.03 2.92
N ASP A 354 -14.29 -0.44 2.07
CA ASP A 354 -14.50 -0.47 0.63
C ASP A 354 -15.63 -1.41 0.23
N ILE A 355 -15.75 -2.58 0.87
CA ILE A 355 -16.87 -3.52 0.61
C ILE A 355 -18.22 -2.90 1.02
N VAL A 356 -18.30 -2.30 2.21
CA VAL A 356 -19.56 -1.74 2.74
C VAL A 356 -19.96 -0.48 1.98
N GLU A 357 -19.01 0.37 1.61
CA GLU A 357 -19.29 1.60 0.86
C GLU A 357 -19.57 1.35 -0.61
N LEU A 358 -18.92 0.36 -1.24
CA LEU A 358 -19.12 0.05 -2.67
C LEU A 358 -20.15 -1.07 -2.90
N GLY A 359 -20.59 -1.76 -1.85
CA GLY A 359 -21.50 -2.92 -1.93
C GLY A 359 -20.80 -4.21 -2.35
N LEU A 360 -21.51 -5.34 -2.23
CA LEU A 360 -20.95 -6.66 -2.57
C LEU A 360 -20.48 -6.72 -4.02
N ILE A 361 -21.25 -6.14 -4.96
CA ILE A 361 -20.95 -6.22 -6.38
C ILE A 361 -19.65 -5.46 -6.67
N VAL A 362 -19.63 -4.14 -6.44
CA VAL A 362 -18.47 -3.33 -6.84
C VAL A 362 -17.31 -3.53 -5.87
N GLY A 363 -17.56 -3.55 -4.56
CA GLY A 363 -16.55 -3.75 -3.53
C GLY A 363 -15.95 -5.15 -3.53
N GLY A 364 -16.77 -6.19 -3.70
CA GLY A 364 -16.29 -7.57 -3.82
C GLY A 364 -15.45 -7.79 -5.07
N ILE A 365 -15.89 -7.26 -6.23
CA ILE A 365 -15.11 -7.29 -7.47
C ILE A 365 -13.80 -6.51 -7.29
N PHE A 366 -13.82 -5.37 -6.62
CA PHE A 366 -12.63 -4.56 -6.36
C PHE A 366 -11.58 -5.31 -5.51
N VAL A 367 -11.98 -5.94 -4.41
CA VAL A 367 -11.08 -6.74 -3.57
C VAL A 367 -10.56 -7.95 -4.35
N ALA A 368 -11.42 -8.66 -5.07
CA ALA A 368 -11.03 -9.78 -5.92
C ALA A 368 -10.05 -9.32 -7.02
N PHE A 369 -10.27 -8.15 -7.61
CA PHE A 369 -9.38 -7.54 -8.58
C PHE A 369 -7.99 -7.30 -7.96
N MET A 370 -7.89 -6.67 -6.79
CA MET A 370 -6.62 -6.42 -6.11
C MET A 370 -5.87 -7.72 -5.81
N LEU A 371 -6.55 -8.71 -5.22
CA LEU A 371 -5.97 -10.02 -4.96
C LEU A 371 -5.52 -10.72 -6.25
N SER A 372 -6.28 -10.61 -7.33
CA SER A 372 -5.91 -11.19 -8.62
C SER A 372 -4.62 -10.56 -9.19
N ARG A 373 -4.37 -9.27 -8.93
CA ARG A 373 -3.14 -8.58 -9.36
C ARG A 373 -1.94 -9.04 -8.55
N ILE A 374 -2.10 -9.18 -7.23
CA ILE A 374 -1.09 -9.74 -6.34
C ILE A 374 -0.74 -11.16 -6.78
N ALA A 375 -1.75 -12.02 -6.95
CA ALA A 375 -1.57 -13.38 -7.43
C ALA A 375 -0.92 -13.43 -8.81
N ALA A 376 -1.31 -12.55 -9.73
CA ALA A 376 -0.74 -12.51 -11.06
C ALA A 376 0.76 -12.14 -11.08
N GLY A 377 1.18 -11.18 -10.26
CA GLY A 377 2.60 -10.82 -10.12
C GLY A 377 3.41 -11.87 -9.35
N GLY A 378 2.83 -12.44 -8.29
CA GLY A 378 3.47 -13.42 -7.43
C GLY A 378 3.61 -14.82 -8.04
N ARG A 379 2.84 -15.16 -9.09
CA ARG A 379 2.83 -16.51 -9.72
C ARG A 379 4.22 -17.06 -10.06
N ARG A 380 5.18 -16.20 -10.38
CA ARG A 380 6.57 -16.59 -10.68
C ARG A 380 7.35 -17.13 -9.47
N LEU A 381 6.85 -16.89 -8.26
CA LEU A 381 7.44 -17.37 -7.01
C LEU A 381 6.86 -18.73 -6.59
N GLY A 382 5.77 -19.19 -7.22
CA GLY A 382 5.03 -20.39 -6.85
C GLY A 382 3.73 -20.09 -6.09
N TYR A 383 2.96 -21.14 -5.78
CA TYR A 383 1.64 -21.02 -5.14
C TYR A 383 1.70 -20.53 -3.69
N ILE A 384 2.60 -21.10 -2.88
CA ILE A 384 2.72 -20.73 -1.45
C ILE A 384 3.02 -19.22 -1.29
N PRO A 385 4.00 -18.64 -1.99
CA PRO A 385 4.28 -17.20 -1.86
C PRO A 385 3.12 -16.33 -2.33
N VAL A 386 2.37 -16.74 -3.36
CA VAL A 386 1.16 -16.02 -3.80
C VAL A 386 0.14 -15.95 -2.67
N LEU A 387 -0.17 -17.10 -2.05
CA LEU A 387 -1.12 -17.15 -0.93
C LEU A 387 -0.65 -16.28 0.22
N VAL A 388 0.64 -16.32 0.53
CA VAL A 388 1.24 -15.53 1.61
C VAL A 388 1.23 -14.03 1.30
N LEU A 389 1.52 -13.61 0.06
CA LEU A 389 1.42 -12.20 -0.34
C LEU A 389 -0.03 -11.69 -0.24
N CYS A 390 -1.00 -12.50 -0.65
CA CYS A 390 -2.42 -12.18 -0.48
C CYS A 390 -2.77 -12.10 1.02
N ALA A 391 -2.25 -13.00 1.85
CA ALA A 391 -2.48 -13.00 3.29
C ALA A 391 -1.88 -11.75 3.97
N ILE A 392 -0.68 -11.31 3.59
CA ILE A 392 -0.07 -10.07 4.10
C ILE A 392 -0.97 -8.87 3.73
N TRP A 393 -1.41 -8.80 2.48
CA TRP A 393 -2.30 -7.72 2.03
C TRP A 393 -3.61 -7.70 2.80
N LEU A 394 -4.26 -8.86 2.94
CA LEU A 394 -5.51 -9.01 3.70
C LEU A 394 -5.32 -8.66 5.17
N LEU A 395 -4.25 -9.14 5.81
CA LEU A 395 -3.92 -8.82 7.19
C LEU A 395 -3.84 -7.30 7.39
N VAL A 396 -3.17 -6.59 6.48
CA VAL A 396 -3.01 -5.14 6.58
C VAL A 396 -4.32 -4.39 6.27
N ALA A 397 -4.97 -4.71 5.15
CA ALA A 397 -6.18 -4.02 4.70
C ALA A 397 -7.41 -4.34 5.58
N CYS A 398 -7.46 -5.52 6.20
CA CYS A 398 -8.60 -5.93 7.03
C CYS A 398 -8.42 -5.59 8.51
N LEU A 399 -7.19 -5.59 9.04
CA LEU A 399 -6.98 -5.56 10.50
C LEU A 399 -5.97 -4.51 10.99
N ALA A 400 -5.05 -4.05 10.13
CA ALA A 400 -3.98 -3.17 10.57
C ALA A 400 -4.36 -1.69 10.55
N THR A 401 -5.20 -1.24 9.62
CA THR A 401 -5.49 0.18 9.46
C THR A 401 -6.85 0.45 8.84
N SER A 402 -7.38 1.64 9.12
CA SER A 402 -8.58 2.24 8.53
C SER A 402 -8.29 3.38 7.57
N TYR A 403 -7.02 3.75 7.42
CA TYR A 403 -6.65 4.95 6.71
C TYR A 403 -6.41 4.66 5.23
N GLU A 404 -7.22 5.27 4.36
CA GLU A 404 -7.04 5.21 2.91
C GLU A 404 -5.68 5.78 2.48
N SER A 405 -5.13 6.69 3.28
CA SER A 405 -3.79 7.27 3.13
C SER A 405 -2.66 6.25 3.35
N ALA A 406 -2.95 5.01 3.74
CA ALA A 406 -2.02 3.89 3.72
C ALA A 406 -1.72 3.44 2.27
N VAL A 407 -1.01 4.30 1.51
CA VAL A 407 -0.81 4.13 0.07
C VAL A 407 -0.18 2.77 -0.30
N TRP A 408 0.59 2.18 0.61
CA TRP A 408 1.21 0.88 0.42
C TRP A 408 0.22 -0.28 0.21
N ILE A 409 -1.00 -0.18 0.74
CA ILE A 409 -2.09 -1.13 0.46
C ILE A 409 -2.39 -1.16 -1.04
N TRP A 410 -2.33 0.00 -1.71
CA TRP A 410 -2.64 0.14 -3.13
C TRP A 410 -1.40 -0.06 -4.01
N ILE A 411 -0.22 0.30 -3.52
CA ILE A 411 1.05 0.09 -4.22
C ILE A 411 1.34 -1.41 -4.39
N MET A 412 1.07 -2.25 -3.40
CA MET A 412 1.37 -3.69 -3.50
C MET A 412 0.71 -4.39 -4.71
N PRO A 413 -0.62 -4.33 -4.92
CA PRO A 413 -1.25 -4.88 -6.11
C PRO A 413 -0.77 -4.20 -7.40
N GLY A 414 -0.53 -2.87 -7.36
CA GLY A 414 0.06 -2.13 -8.47
C GLY A 414 1.44 -2.67 -8.86
N ALA A 415 2.36 -2.77 -7.91
CA ALA A 415 3.72 -3.30 -8.10
C ALA A 415 3.71 -4.73 -8.67
N CYS A 416 2.80 -5.59 -8.20
CA CYS A 416 2.60 -6.94 -8.74
C CYS A 416 2.13 -6.91 -10.20
N GLN A 417 1.22 -5.99 -10.55
CA GLN A 417 0.82 -5.77 -11.94
C GLN A 417 1.99 -5.21 -12.77
N GLY A 418 2.82 -4.32 -12.22
CA GLY A 418 4.02 -3.80 -12.86
C GLY A 418 5.05 -4.89 -13.17
N ILE A 419 5.26 -5.83 -12.24
CA ILE A 419 6.08 -7.02 -12.46
C ILE A 419 5.54 -7.81 -13.66
N ARG A 420 4.22 -8.02 -13.74
CA ARG A 420 3.59 -8.74 -14.86
C ARG A 420 3.78 -8.03 -16.21
N VAL A 421 3.74 -6.70 -16.24
CA VAL A 421 4.02 -5.94 -17.47
C VAL A 421 5.49 -6.09 -17.88
N LEU A 422 6.43 -5.88 -16.95
CA LEU A 422 7.88 -6.07 -17.15
C LEU A 422 8.22 -7.49 -17.66
N SER A 423 7.42 -8.45 -17.22
CA SER A 423 7.55 -9.87 -17.52
C SER A 423 7.14 -10.24 -18.94
N GLY A 424 6.13 -9.55 -19.50
CA GLY A 424 5.61 -9.81 -20.85
C GLY A 424 6.38 -9.11 -21.95
N THR A 425 7.22 -8.12 -21.63
CA THR A 425 8.01 -7.34 -22.59
C THR A 425 9.42 -7.90 -22.84
N ARG A 426 9.87 -8.94 -22.11
CA ARG A 426 11.15 -9.60 -22.38
C ARG A 426 10.99 -10.63 -23.52
N PRO A 427 11.65 -10.46 -24.68
CA PRO A 427 11.66 -11.47 -25.72
C PRO A 427 12.45 -12.69 -25.23
N GLY A 428 11.88 -13.89 -25.31
CA GLY A 428 12.58 -15.15 -25.01
C GLY A 428 12.26 -15.83 -23.68
N GLY A 429 11.25 -15.38 -22.93
CA GLY A 429 10.73 -16.14 -21.79
C GLY A 429 9.98 -17.38 -22.27
N SER A 430 10.66 -18.53 -22.31
CA SER A 430 10.01 -19.83 -22.49
C SER A 430 8.83 -19.95 -21.52
N SER A 431 7.65 -20.17 -22.09
CA SER A 431 6.48 -20.58 -21.33
C SER A 431 6.86 -21.77 -20.45
N PRO A 432 6.55 -21.78 -19.14
CA PRO A 432 6.64 -23.02 -18.40
C PRO A 432 5.67 -24.00 -19.07
N ARG A 433 6.22 -25.11 -19.58
CA ARG A 433 5.41 -26.29 -19.89
C ARG A 433 4.74 -26.71 -18.58
N LEU A 434 3.43 -26.94 -18.67
CA LEU A 434 2.50 -27.31 -17.60
C LEU A 434 3.04 -28.45 -16.73
#